data_AF-A0A2V6BA91-F1
#
_entry.id   AF-A0A2V6BA91-F1
#
_cell.length_a   1.000
_cell.length_b   1.000
_cell.length_c   1.000
_cell.angle_alpha   90.00
_cell.angle_beta   90.00
_cell.angle_gamma   90.00
#
_symmetry.space_group_name_H-M   'P 1'
#
loop_
_entity.id
_entity.type
_entity.pdbx_description
1 polymer ?
#
loop_
_entity_poly.entity_id
_entity_poly.type
_entity_poly.pdbx_seq_one_letter_code
_entity_poly.pdbx_strand_id
1 'polypeptide(L)'
;MRRRRRRLRLAEPEFHHNVYVVLLSKTALKDLSILRRNPNRDPSKPAIYVGLTGLPVDHRFENHKNGYKSARLVRKYGVRLLPEFYEHLNHMPYEHAVQMEKDLAEDLRTQGYAVGGGT
;
A
#
# COMPACT_ATOMS: atom_id res chain seq x y z
N MET A 1 -30.62 44.68 11.25
CA MET A 1 -30.23 43.25 11.25
C MET A 1 -29.58 42.88 9.92
N ARG A 2 -28.25 42.68 9.86
CA ARG A 2 -27.56 42.17 8.67
C ARG A 2 -27.29 40.68 8.86
N ARG A 3 -28.07 39.81 8.19
CA ARG A 3 -27.81 38.37 8.14
C ARG A 3 -26.50 38.14 7.39
N ARG A 4 -25.43 37.84 8.14
CA ARG A 4 -24.16 37.35 7.61
C ARG A 4 -24.45 36.01 6.91
N ARG A 5 -24.50 36.00 5.58
CA ARG A 5 -24.53 34.74 4.81
C ARG A 5 -23.23 34.01 5.11
N ARG A 6 -23.29 32.99 5.99
CA ARG A 6 -22.21 32.05 6.21
C ARG A 6 -22.01 31.32 4.88
N ARG A 7 -20.95 31.67 4.13
CA ARG A 7 -20.47 30.83 3.03
C ARG A 7 -20.19 29.46 3.65
N LEU A 8 -21.06 28.49 3.41
CA LEU A 8 -20.72 27.09 3.56
C LEU A 8 -19.57 26.89 2.57
N ARG A 9 -18.33 26.80 3.05
CA ARG A 9 -17.31 26.10 2.27
C ARG A 9 -17.90 24.71 2.10
N LEU A 10 -18.23 24.34 0.87
CA LEU A 10 -18.44 22.94 0.55
C LEU A 10 -17.15 22.26 1.01
N ALA A 11 -17.24 21.37 2.00
CA ALA A 11 -16.09 20.60 2.42
C ALA A 11 -15.63 19.82 1.18
N GLU A 12 -14.36 19.99 0.79
CA GLU A 12 -13.74 19.13 -0.21
C GLU A 12 -14.01 17.67 0.20
N PRO A 13 -14.30 16.75 -0.74
CA PRO A 13 -14.52 15.36 -0.39
C PRO A 13 -13.33 14.84 0.40
N GLU A 14 -13.56 14.38 1.63
CA GLU A 14 -12.50 13.82 2.47
C GLU A 14 -12.13 12.43 1.94
N PHE A 15 -11.09 12.40 1.10
CA PHE A 15 -10.55 11.15 0.58
C PHE A 15 -9.89 10.37 1.71
N HIS A 16 -10.17 9.07 1.78
CA HIS A 16 -9.65 8.17 2.81
C HIS A 16 -9.01 6.91 2.22
N HIS A 17 -8.80 6.87 0.89
CA HIS A 17 -8.10 5.76 0.25
C HIS A 17 -6.61 6.06 0.15
N ASN A 18 -5.85 5.03 0.48
CA ASN A 18 -4.41 5.07 0.66
C ASN A 18 -3.78 3.85 -0.01
N VAL A 19 -2.66 4.07 -0.68
CA VAL A 19 -1.74 2.97 -0.99
C VAL A 19 -0.73 2.83 0.16
N TYR A 20 -0.18 1.64 0.33
CA TYR A 20 0.82 1.36 1.36
C TYR A 20 1.84 0.33 0.91
N VAL A 21 3.03 0.42 1.49
CA VAL A 21 4.13 -0.52 1.27
C VAL A 21 4.55 -1.12 2.60
N VAL A 22 4.67 -2.45 2.64
CA VAL A 22 5.13 -3.23 3.79
C VAL A 22 6.45 -3.89 3.46
N LEU A 23 7.44 -3.74 4.35
CA LEU A 23 8.64 -4.57 4.34
C LEU A 23 8.29 -6.02 4.71
N LEU A 24 8.66 -6.96 3.86
CA LEU A 24 8.57 -8.39 4.18
C LEU A 24 9.94 -8.91 4.69
N SER A 25 9.89 -9.91 5.57
CA SER A 25 11.10 -10.58 6.06
C SER A 25 11.86 -11.24 4.91
N LYS A 26 13.18 -11.44 5.09
CA LYS A 26 14.04 -12.09 4.07
C LYS A 26 13.53 -13.46 3.62
N THR A 27 12.80 -14.19 4.47
CA THR A 27 12.20 -15.49 4.12
C THR A 27 11.17 -15.39 3.00
N ALA A 28 10.53 -14.23 2.80
CA ALA A 28 9.59 -14.00 1.71
C ALA A 28 10.23 -14.10 0.32
N LEU A 29 11.53 -13.83 0.19
CA LEU A 29 12.26 -13.94 -1.08
C LEU A 29 12.27 -15.37 -1.64
N LYS A 30 12.03 -16.38 -0.80
CA LYS A 30 11.96 -17.80 -1.19
C LYS A 30 10.51 -18.27 -1.41
N ASP A 31 9.50 -17.44 -1.15
CA ASP A 31 8.10 -17.82 -1.34
C ASP A 31 7.78 -17.92 -2.83
N LEU A 32 7.21 -19.06 -3.25
CA LEU A 32 6.92 -19.34 -4.66
C LEU A 32 6.08 -18.25 -5.35
N SER A 33 5.17 -17.61 -4.61
CA SER A 33 4.35 -16.52 -5.18
C SER A 33 5.17 -15.28 -5.50
N ILE A 34 6.19 -14.96 -4.69
CA ILE A 34 7.14 -13.87 -4.97
C ILE A 34 8.05 -14.25 -6.12
N LEU A 35 8.60 -15.47 -6.11
CA LEU A 35 9.51 -15.95 -7.15
C LEU A 35 8.88 -15.92 -8.54
N ARG A 36 7.64 -16.43 -8.67
CA ARG A 36 6.93 -16.50 -9.94
C ARG A 36 6.55 -15.11 -10.48
N ARG A 37 6.15 -14.20 -9.59
CA ARG A 37 5.73 -12.85 -9.98
C ARG A 37 6.90 -11.92 -10.29
N ASN A 38 8.09 -12.20 -9.74
CA ASN A 38 9.26 -11.33 -9.86
C ASN A 38 10.49 -12.12 -10.37
N PRO A 39 10.47 -12.59 -11.63
CA PRO A 39 11.57 -13.36 -12.20
C PRO A 39 12.86 -12.54 -12.32
N ASN A 40 12.75 -11.23 -12.58
CA ASN A 40 13.87 -10.30 -12.78
C ASN A 40 14.27 -9.53 -11.51
N ARG A 41 13.82 -9.97 -10.33
CA ARG A 41 14.12 -9.27 -9.06
C ARG A 41 15.62 -9.28 -8.76
N ASP A 42 16.10 -8.22 -8.13
CA ASP A 42 17.43 -8.14 -7.55
C ASP A 42 17.45 -8.88 -6.19
N PRO A 43 18.25 -9.95 -6.01
CA PRO A 43 18.35 -10.67 -4.75
C PRO A 43 18.90 -9.86 -3.57
N SER A 44 19.57 -8.74 -3.83
CA SER A 44 20.10 -7.85 -2.80
C SER A 44 19.02 -6.94 -2.20
N LYS A 45 17.92 -6.69 -2.94
CA LYS A 45 16.82 -5.85 -2.50
C LYS A 45 15.83 -6.61 -1.61
N PRO A 46 15.19 -5.92 -0.66
CA PRO A 46 14.19 -6.55 0.19
C PRO A 46 12.95 -6.96 -0.60
N ALA A 47 12.22 -7.94 -0.08
CA ALA A 47 10.86 -8.22 -0.51
C ALA A 47 9.89 -7.23 0.14
N ILE A 48 8.93 -6.74 -0.64
CA ILE A 48 7.93 -5.78 -0.19
C ILE A 48 6.53 -6.21 -0.64
N TYR A 49 5.51 -5.68 0.01
CA TYR A 49 4.12 -5.84 -0.39
C TYR A 49 3.48 -4.47 -0.61
N VAL A 50 2.84 -4.30 -1.77
CA VAL A 50 2.07 -3.09 -2.11
C VAL A 50 0.58 -3.41 -1.98
N GLY A 51 -0.17 -2.52 -1.33
CA GLY A 51 -1.59 -2.69 -1.12
C GLY A 51 -2.37 -1.38 -1.13
N LEU A 52 -3.70 -1.49 -1.27
CA LEU A 52 -4.67 -0.41 -1.08
C LEU A 52 -5.53 -0.58 0.17
N THR A 53 -5.96 0.52 0.79
CA THR A 53 -6.93 0.52 1.89
C THR A 53 -7.74 1.81 1.99
N GLY A 54 -8.99 1.70 2.44
CA GLY A 54 -9.81 2.83 2.91
C GLY A 54 -9.72 3.06 4.43
N LEU A 55 -8.82 2.36 5.13
CA LEU A 55 -8.57 2.53 6.56
C LEU A 55 -7.29 3.35 6.77
N PRO A 56 -7.04 3.86 7.98
CA PRO A 56 -5.68 4.21 8.39
C PRO A 56 -4.71 3.06 8.11
N VAL A 57 -3.55 3.36 7.53
CA VAL A 57 -2.62 2.34 7.00
C VAL A 57 -2.05 1.48 8.13
N ASP A 58 -1.82 2.06 9.30
CA ASP A 58 -1.44 1.37 10.54
C ASP A 58 -2.51 0.37 10.99
N HIS A 59 -3.78 0.77 11.01
CA HIS A 59 -4.90 -0.12 11.31
C HIS A 59 -5.01 -1.24 10.27
N ARG A 60 -4.77 -0.94 8.98
CA ARG A 60 -4.73 -1.96 7.93
C ARG A 60 -3.61 -2.96 8.14
N PHE A 61 -2.43 -2.50 8.52
CA PHE A 61 -1.29 -3.35 8.81
C PHE A 61 -1.56 -4.26 10.02
N GLU A 62 -2.12 -3.72 11.10
CA GLU A 62 -2.51 -4.48 12.28
C GLU A 62 -3.54 -5.57 11.95
N ASN A 63 -4.54 -5.23 11.13
CA ASN A 63 -5.50 -6.20 10.62
C ASN A 63 -4.81 -7.36 9.88
N HIS A 64 -3.79 -7.07 9.05
CA HIS A 64 -3.02 -8.12 8.40
C HIS A 64 -2.28 -9.01 9.40
N LYS A 65 -1.66 -8.42 10.43
CA LYS A 65 -0.91 -9.16 11.46
C LYS A 65 -1.83 -10.07 12.27
N ASN A 66 -3.06 -9.64 12.54
CA ASN A 66 -4.08 -10.41 13.26
C ASN A 66 -4.86 -11.38 12.37
N GLY A 67 -4.60 -11.40 11.06
CA GLY A 67 -5.28 -12.29 10.11
C GLY A 67 -6.70 -11.84 9.72
N TYR A 68 -7.10 -10.62 10.07
CA TYR A 68 -8.38 -10.04 9.69
C TYR A 68 -8.29 -9.42 8.29
N LYS A 69 -9.10 -9.93 7.34
CA LYS A 69 -9.08 -9.51 5.92
C LYS A 69 -7.65 -9.40 5.38
N SER A 70 -6.81 -10.39 5.71
CA SER A 70 -5.36 -10.29 5.55
C SER A 70 -4.85 -10.88 4.24
N ALA A 71 -3.83 -10.27 3.66
CA ALA A 71 -3.00 -10.88 2.63
C ALA A 71 -2.05 -11.90 3.27
N ARG A 72 -2.00 -13.11 2.71
CA ARG A 72 -1.15 -14.21 3.20
C ARG A 72 0.31 -13.79 3.40
N LEU A 73 0.86 -13.03 2.45
CA LEU A 73 2.26 -12.58 2.48
C LEU A 73 2.52 -11.60 3.63
N VAL A 74 1.65 -10.62 3.85
CA VAL A 74 1.80 -9.63 4.94
C VAL A 74 1.60 -10.30 6.30
N ARG A 75 0.60 -11.16 6.43
CA ARG A 75 0.38 -11.91 7.68
C ARG A 75 1.61 -12.74 8.04
N LYS A 76 2.13 -13.52 7.08
CA LYS A 76 3.23 -14.47 7.31
C LYS A 76 4.60 -13.80 7.42
N TYR A 77 4.86 -12.76 6.65
CA TYR A 77 6.20 -12.18 6.50
C TYR A 77 6.29 -10.68 6.79
N GLY A 78 5.18 -9.98 7.02
CA GLY A 78 5.18 -8.53 7.23
C GLY A 78 5.94 -8.13 8.50
N VAL A 79 6.89 -7.20 8.33
CA VAL A 79 7.78 -6.69 9.38
C VAL A 79 7.33 -5.30 9.85
N ARG A 80 7.24 -4.34 8.93
CA ARG A 80 6.85 -2.94 9.21
C ARG A 80 6.38 -2.24 7.95
N LEU A 81 5.71 -1.10 8.11
CA LEU A 81 5.42 -0.17 7.01
C LEU A 81 6.70 0.54 6.53
N LEU A 82 6.68 0.96 5.27
CA LEU A 82 7.71 1.78 4.62
C LEU A 82 7.08 3.07 4.05
N PRO A 83 6.74 4.07 4.91
CA PRO A 83 6.07 5.31 4.51
C PRO A 83 6.80 6.09 3.41
N GLU A 84 8.12 5.96 3.34
CA GLU A 84 8.97 6.60 2.33
C GLU A 84 8.55 6.31 0.88
N PHE A 85 7.84 5.19 0.63
CA PHE A 85 7.36 4.83 -0.70
C PHE A 85 5.97 5.35 -1.05
N TYR A 86 5.16 5.79 -0.08
CA TYR A 86 3.73 6.00 -0.34
C TYR A 86 3.10 7.21 0.34
N GLU A 87 3.67 7.75 1.40
CA GLU A 87 3.01 8.79 2.20
C GLU A 87 2.70 10.04 1.37
N HIS A 88 3.64 10.44 0.51
CA HIS A 88 3.52 11.58 -0.40
C HIS A 88 2.47 11.38 -1.52
N LEU A 89 1.97 10.16 -1.72
CA LEU A 89 0.94 9.85 -2.71
C LEU A 89 -0.47 9.98 -2.12
N ASN A 90 -0.60 9.93 -0.80
CA ASN A 90 -1.87 9.82 -0.11
C ASN A 90 -2.39 11.19 0.36
N HIS A 91 -3.70 11.41 0.51
CA HIS A 91 -4.83 10.51 0.22
C HIS A 91 -5.41 10.77 -1.18
N MET A 92 -6.12 9.79 -1.75
CA MET A 92 -6.71 9.94 -3.09
C MET A 92 -8.11 9.31 -3.21
N PRO A 93 -8.89 9.63 -4.27
CA PRO A 93 -10.12 8.91 -4.60
C PRO A 93 -9.88 7.41 -4.76
N TYR A 94 -10.91 6.59 -4.52
CA TYR A 94 -10.81 5.12 -4.64
C TYR A 94 -10.27 4.68 -6.01
N GLU A 95 -10.82 5.23 -7.10
CA GLU A 95 -10.42 4.87 -8.46
C GLU A 95 -8.94 5.17 -8.72
N HIS A 96 -8.45 6.31 -8.22
CA HIS A 96 -7.04 6.68 -8.30
C HIS A 96 -6.17 5.75 -7.45
N ALA A 97 -6.64 5.37 -6.26
CA ALA A 97 -5.90 4.45 -5.39
C ALA A 97 -5.74 3.07 -6.02
N VAL A 98 -6.77 2.57 -6.71
CA VAL A 98 -6.71 1.29 -7.45
C VAL A 98 -5.66 1.33 -8.55
N GLN A 99 -5.60 2.43 -9.30
CA GLN A 99 -4.58 2.59 -10.34
C GLN A 99 -3.19 2.76 -9.72
N MET A 100 -3.06 3.60 -8.69
CA MET A 100 -1.81 3.85 -7.99
C MET A 100 -1.21 2.59 -7.35
N GLU A 101 -2.04 1.67 -6.83
CA GLU A 101 -1.57 0.39 -6.28
C GLU A 101 -0.84 -0.44 -7.34
N LYS A 102 -1.33 -0.42 -8.59
CA LYS A 102 -0.74 -1.15 -9.72
C LYS A 102 0.54 -0.47 -10.20
N ASP A 103 0.49 0.84 -10.40
CA ASP A 103 1.60 1.63 -10.91
C ASP A 103 2.79 1.58 -9.94
N LEU A 104 2.54 1.82 -8.65
CA LEU A 104 3.57 1.74 -7.61
C LEU A 104 4.21 0.34 -7.53
N ALA A 105 3.40 -0.72 -7.66
CA ALA A 105 3.92 -2.07 -7.65
C ALA A 105 4.82 -2.35 -8.87
N GLU A 106 4.45 -1.86 -10.05
CA GLU A 106 5.22 -2.05 -11.27
C GLU A 106 6.52 -1.23 -11.29
N ASP A 107 6.48 0.02 -10.84
CA ASP A 107 7.67 0.86 -10.69
C ASP A 107 8.68 0.23 -9.74
N LEU A 108 8.22 -0.33 -8.62
CA LEU A 108 9.10 -1.00 -7.66
C LEU A 108 9.67 -2.32 -8.21
N ARG A 109 8.90 -3.06 -9.01
CA ARG A 109 9.42 -4.24 -9.74
C ARG A 109 10.49 -3.84 -10.75
N THR A 110 10.25 -2.75 -11.49
CA THR A 110 11.21 -2.21 -12.47
C THR A 110 12.51 -1.76 -11.80
N GLN A 111 12.40 -1.21 -10.59
CA GLN A 111 13.56 -0.92 -9.74
C GLN A 111 14.23 -2.17 -9.17
N GLY A 112 13.71 -3.38 -9.41
CA GLY A 112 14.31 -4.65 -8.98
C GLY A 112 13.85 -5.16 -7.61
N TYR A 113 12.87 -4.53 -6.96
CA TYR A 113 12.32 -5.08 -5.71
C TYR A 113 11.52 -6.37 -5.98
N ALA A 114 11.48 -7.25 -4.98
CA ALA A 114 10.61 -8.42 -5.02
C ALA A 114 9.22 -8.05 -4.48
N VAL A 115 8.27 -7.75 -5.36
CA VAL A 115 6.97 -7.16 -4.98
C VAL A 115 5.86 -8.20 -4.94
N GLY A 116 5.17 -8.28 -3.79
CA GLY A 116 3.85 -8.91 -3.64
C GLY A 116 2.71 -7.88 -3.69
N GLY A 117 1.49 -8.32 -4.01
CA GLY A 117 0.34 -7.42 -4.16
C GLY A 117 0.34 -6.65 -5.49
N GLY A 118 -0.38 -5.52 -5.55
CA GLY A 118 -0.52 -4.66 -6.74
C GLY A 118 -1.05 -5.37 -7.98
N THR A 119 -2.28 -5.91 -7.89
CA THR A 119 -2.98 -6.62 -8.96
C THR A 119 -4.41 -6.15 -9.06
#